data_AF-A0A936M570-F1
#
_entry.id   AF-A0A936M570-F1
#
_cell.length_a   1.000
_cell.length_b   1.000
_cell.length_c   1.000
_cell.angle_alpha   90.00
_cell.angle_beta   90.00
_cell.angle_gamma   90.00
#
_symmetry.space_group_name_H-M   'P 1'
#
loop_
_entity.id
_entity.type
_entity.pdbx_description
1 polymer ?
#
loop_
_entity_poly.entity_id
_entity_poly.type
_entity_poly.pdbx_seq_one_letter_code
_entity_poly.pdbx_strand_id
1 'polypeptide(L)' 'MRGNFAAIVLIVIGSFFLLSNLGLLNISLRELFHTWWPLILIAVGISLFFTPGRK' A
#
# COMPACT_ATOMS: atom_id res chain seq x y z
N MET A 1 -15.38 5.62 -19.06
CA MET A 1 -14.39 4.52 -19.07
C MET A 1 -14.59 3.72 -17.78
N ARG A 2 -15.30 2.59 -17.87
CA ARG A 2 -15.79 1.84 -16.70
C ARG A 2 -14.68 0.90 -16.18
N GLY A 3 -14.29 1.07 -14.92
CA GLY A 3 -14.07 -0.05 -14.00
C GLY A 3 -12.80 -0.92 -14.08
N ASN A 4 -11.84 -0.71 -14.99
CA ASN A 4 -10.68 -1.62 -15.05
C ASN A 4 -9.62 -1.44 -13.95
N PHE A 5 -9.72 -0.41 -13.11
CA PHE A 5 -8.74 -0.17 -12.05
C PHE A 5 -8.69 -1.34 -11.05
N ALA A 6 -9.86 -1.84 -10.62
CA ALA A 6 -9.93 -2.97 -9.70
C ALA A 6 -9.34 -4.25 -10.30
N ALA A 7 -9.57 -4.51 -11.59
CA ALA A 7 -9.00 -5.66 -12.29
C ALA A 7 -7.47 -5.57 -12.39
N ILE A 8 -6.94 -4.38 -12.72
CA ILE A 8 -5.49 -4.14 -12.77
C ILE A 8 -4.86 -4.34 -11.39
N VAL A 9 -5.46 -3.78 -10.34
CA VAL A 9 -5.00 -3.96 -8.96
C VAL A 9 -4.99 -5.44 -8.57
N LEU A 10 -6.06 -6.18 -8.91
CA LEU A 10 -6.16 -7.60 -8.60
C LEU A 10 -5.11 -8.45 -9.33
N ILE A 11 -4.84 -8.15 -10.60
CA ILE A 11 -3.78 -8.80 -11.38
C ILE A 11 -2.40 -8.53 -10.74
N VAL A 12 -2.09 -7.28 -10.42
CA VAL A 12 -0.80 -6.91 -9.81
C VAL A 12 -0.59 -7.61 -8.47
N ILE A 13 -1.61 -7.60 -7.61
CA ILE A 13 -1.56 -8.27 -6.31
C ILE A 13 -1.37 -9.79 -6.50
N GLY A 14 -2.16 -10.42 -7.37
CA GLY A 14 -2.07 -11.86 -7.64
C GLY A 14 -0.69 -12.27 -8.17
N SER A 15 -0.15 -11.51 -9.13
CA SER A 15 1.21 -11.76 -9.67
C SER A 15 2.29 -11.59 -8.61
N PHE A 16 2.18 -10.58 -7.73
CA PHE A 16 3.12 -10.39 -6.63
C PHE A 16 3.13 -11.60 -5.67
N PHE A 17 1.95 -12.06 -5.26
CA PHE A 17 1.83 -13.25 -4.41
C PHE A 17 2.37 -14.52 -5.09
N LEU A 18 2.11 -14.69 -6.40
CA LEU A 18 2.62 -15.84 -7.15
C LEU A 18 4.16 -15.84 -7.20
N LEU A 19 4.76 -14.70 -7.54
CA LEU A 19 6.21 -14.52 -7.58
C LEU A 19 6.86 -14.73 -6.20
N SER A 20 6.18 -14.31 -5.13
CA SER A 20 6.62 -14.58 -3.76
C SER A 20 6.55 -16.08 -3.40
N ASN A 21 5.48 -16.78 -3.78
CA ASN A 21 5.37 -18.23 -3.54
C ASN A 21 6.39 -19.04 -4.35
N LEU A 22 6.76 -18.57 -5.54
CA LEU A 22 7.82 -19.16 -6.35
C LEU A 22 9.23 -18.91 -5.78
N GLY A 23 9.36 -18.14 -4.70
CA GLY A 23 10.65 -17.76 -4.11
C GLY A 23 11.48 -16.83 -4.99
N LEU A 24 10.89 -16.26 -6.05
CA LEU A 24 11.56 -15.31 -6.95
C LEU A 24 11.67 -13.92 -6.34
N LEU A 25 10.76 -13.60 -5.41
CA LEU A 25 10.82 -12.40 -4.58
C LEU A 25 11.22 -12.80 -3.16
N ASN A 26 12.45 -12.47 -2.77
CA ASN A 26 12.90 -12.52 -1.37
C ASN A 26 12.33 -11.38 -0.52
N ILE A 27 11.28 -10.70 -1.00
CA ILE A 27 10.63 -9.59 -0.31
C ILE A 27 9.49 -10.21 0.49
N SER A 28 9.66 -10.26 1.81
CA SER A 28 8.57 -10.72 2.66
C SER A 28 7.49 -9.64 2.75
N LEU A 29 6.21 -10.01 2.58
CA LEU A 29 5.09 -9.08 2.80
C LEU A 29 5.20 -8.39 4.17
N ARG A 30 5.68 -9.14 5.16
CA ARG A 30 5.97 -8.65 6.50
C ARG A 30 6.96 -7.49 6.51
N GLU A 31 8.11 -7.61 5.83
CA GLU A 31 9.06 -6.50 5.71
C GLU A 31 8.43 -5.31 4.98
N LEU A 32 7.69 -5.54 3.90
CA LEU A 32 7.05 -4.46 3.18
C LEU A 32 6.06 -3.69 4.08
N PHE A 33 5.18 -4.38 4.81
CA PHE A 33 4.31 -3.71 5.78
C PHE A 33 5.10 -3.04 6.92
N HIS A 34 6.18 -3.64 7.40
CA HIS A 34 7.06 -3.06 8.44
C HIS A 34 7.90 -1.87 7.96
N THR A 35 8.21 -1.75 6.68
CA THR A 35 8.92 -0.60 6.12
C THR A 35 7.96 0.55 5.84
N TRP A 36 6.73 0.25 5.42
CA TRP A 36 5.79 1.25 4.91
C TRP A 36 4.77 1.77 5.95
N TRP A 37 4.55 1.08 7.08
CA TRP A 37 3.67 1.61 8.15
C TRP A 37 3.98 3.04 8.63
N PRO A 38 5.24 3.54 8.68
CA PRO A 38 5.52 4.90 9.13
C PRO A 38 4.91 5.96 8.22
N LEU A 39 4.68 5.66 6.94
CA LEU A 39 4.03 6.59 6.01
C LEU A 39 2.59 6.92 6.41
N ILE A 40 1.89 5.98 7.04
CA ILE A 40 0.53 6.24 7.56
C ILE A 40 0.61 7.28 8.68
N LEU A 41 1.57 7.16 9.59
CA LEU A 41 1.79 8.16 10.64
C LEU A 41 2.16 9.53 10.09
N ILE A 42 3.01 9.57 9.06
CA ILE A 42 3.37 10.82 8.37
C ILE A 42 2.13 11.44 7.72
N ALA A 43 1.33 10.65 6.99
CA ALA A 43 0.11 11.14 6.35
C ALA A 43 -0.91 11.67 7.38
N VAL A 44 -1.06 10.99 8.52
CA VAL A 44 -1.89 11.45 9.63
C VAL A 44 -1.36 12.76 10.21
N GLY A 45 -0.06 12.85 10.51
CA GLY A 45 0.57 14.07 10.99
C GLY A 45 0.38 15.25 10.04
N ILE A 46 0.56 15.02 8.74
CA ILE A 46 0.29 16.02 7.68
C ILE A 46 -1.19 16.42 7.68
N SER A 47 -2.12 15.47 7.76
CA SER A 47 -3.56 15.77 7.77
C SER A 47 -3.99 16.62 8.96
N LEU A 48 -3.31 16.48 10.11
CA LEU A 48 -3.56 17.30 11.29
C LEU A 48 -3.13 18.76 11.08
N PHE A 49 -2.05 19.02 10.34
CA PHE A 49 -1.65 20.40 9.98
C PHE A 49 -2.68 21.09 9.07
N PHE A 50 -3.33 20.33 8.19
CA PHE A 50 -4.34 20.86 7.28
C PHE A 50 -5.75 20.81 7.86
N THR A 51 -5.94 20.20 9.03
CA THR A 51 -7.22 20.23 9.74
C THR A 51 -7.44 21.66 10.23
N PRO A 52 -8.42 22.41 9.67
CA PRO A 52 -8.69 23.77 10.11
C PRO A 52 -9.10 23.68 11.57
N GLY A 53 -8.38 24.40 12.45
CA GLY A 53 -8.80 24.56 13.83
C GLY A 53 -10.25 25.02 13.84
N ARG A 54 -11.15 24.19 14.36
CA ARG A 54 -12.56 24.52 14.51
C ARG A 54 -12.60 25.76 15.41
N LYS A 55 -12.98 26.92 14.84
CA LYS A 55 -13.35 28.11 15.61
C LYS A 55 -14.55 27.80 16.49
#